data_AF-A0A7R7DV13-F1
#
_entry.id   AF-A0A7R7DV13-F1
#
_cell.length_a   1.000
_cell.length_b   1.000
_cell.length_c   1.000
_cell.angle_alpha   90.00
_cell.angle_beta   90.00
_cell.angle_gamma   90.00
#
_symmetry.space_group_name_H-M   'P 1'
#
loop_
_entity.id
_entity.type
_entity.pdbx_description
1 polymer ?
#
loop_
_entity_poly.entity_id
_entity_poly.type
_entity_poly.pdbx_seq_one_letter_code
_entity_poly.pdbx_strand_id
1 'polypeptide(L)'
;MGHGTHPVVRYSTPHAGDQVFISPAAGVHGHGSFWAMVVTATPALVQGAMYLRVVPVDDIGGDPTVRTFYVRLAGLLTRSLS
;
A
#
# COMPACT_ATOMS: atom_id res chain seq x y z
N MET A 1 13.90 7.98 36.29
CA MET A 1 12.87 7.22 35.53
C MET A 1 12.84 7.78 34.12
N GLY A 2 13.51 7.12 33.16
CA GLY A 2 13.56 7.60 31.78
C GLY A 2 12.24 7.29 31.07
N HIS A 3 11.54 8.32 30.59
CA HIS A 3 10.48 8.14 29.60
C HIS A 3 11.10 7.53 28.35
N GLY A 4 10.89 6.23 28.14
CA GLY A 4 11.20 5.58 26.89
C GLY A 4 10.29 6.17 25.81
N THR A 5 10.81 7.11 25.03
CA THR A 5 10.17 7.54 23.79
C THR A 5 10.23 6.36 22.83
N HIS A 6 9.16 5.56 22.80
CA HIS A 6 9.03 4.54 21.76
C HIS A 6 9.22 5.22 20.40
N PRO A 7 10.09 4.71 19.52
CA PRO A 7 10.25 5.28 18.20
C PRO A 7 8.91 5.26 17.47
N VAL A 8 8.41 6.43 17.10
CA VAL A 8 7.22 6.54 16.25
C VAL A 8 7.62 6.03 14.87
N VAL A 9 7.26 4.78 14.56
CA VAL A 9 7.47 4.22 13.22
C VAL A 9 6.63 5.03 12.24
N ARG A 10 7.30 5.81 11.39
CA ARG A 10 6.67 6.54 10.29
C ARG A 10 6.71 5.66 9.06
N TYR A 11 5.55 5.17 8.65
CA TYR A 11 5.40 4.50 7.37
C TYR A 11 5.23 5.54 6.26
N SER A 12 5.69 5.23 5.05
CA SER A 12 5.28 6.01 3.89
C SER A 12 3.76 5.83 3.70
N THR A 13 3.03 6.94 3.63
CA THR A 13 1.61 6.92 3.29
C THR A 13 1.48 7.00 1.77
N PRO A 14 0.96 5.97 1.09
CA PRO A 14 0.72 6.03 -0.35
C PRO A 14 -0.38 7.04 -0.70
N HIS A 15 -0.22 7.72 -1.83
CA HIS A 15 -1.20 8.61 -2.43
C HIS A 15 -1.56 8.15 -3.84
N ALA A 16 -2.61 8.73 -4.42
CA ALA A 16 -2.95 8.49 -5.81
C ALA A 16 -1.76 8.85 -6.73
N GLY A 17 -1.48 8.00 -7.72
CA GLY A 17 -0.33 8.13 -8.62
C GLY A 17 0.94 7.42 -8.15
N ASP A 18 1.08 7.11 -6.86
CA ASP A 18 2.22 6.33 -6.37
C ASP A 18 2.15 4.89 -6.90
N GLN A 19 3.33 4.24 -6.98
CA GLN A 19 3.40 2.79 -7.18
C GLN A 19 3.62 2.09 -5.84
N VAL A 20 2.92 0.98 -5.64
CA VAL A 20 3.07 0.13 -4.45
C VAL A 20 3.35 -1.31 -4.86
N PHE A 21 4.18 -2.00 -4.08
CA PHE A 21 4.39 -3.43 -4.24
C PHE A 21 3.45 -4.19 -3.30
N ILE A 22 2.42 -4.81 -3.86
CA ILE A 22 1.48 -5.64 -3.11
C ILE A 22 2.07 -7.05 -3.00
N SER A 23 2.07 -7.59 -1.78
CA SER A 23 2.57 -8.94 -1.48
C SER A 23 1.95 -9.48 -0.18
N PRO A 24 2.17 -10.77 0.17
CA PRO A 24 1.75 -11.31 1.46
C PRO A 24 2.32 -10.57 2.68
N ALA A 25 3.48 -9.91 2.56
CA ALA A 25 4.05 -9.11 3.65
C ALA A 25 3.16 -7.89 3.99
N ALA A 26 2.44 -7.35 3.01
CA ALA A 26 1.46 -6.28 3.20
C ALA A 26 0.09 -6.82 3.69
N GLY A 27 -0.04 -8.12 4.00
CA GLY A 27 -1.29 -8.75 4.42
C GLY A 27 -2.23 -9.13 3.28
N VAL A 28 -1.77 -9.09 2.02
CA VAL A 28 -2.56 -9.50 0.85
C VAL A 28 -2.15 -10.91 0.42
N HIS A 29 -2.98 -11.89 0.74
CA HIS A 29 -2.73 -13.30 0.45
C HIS A 29 -3.49 -13.76 -0.82
N GLY A 30 -3.00 -14.81 -1.48
CA GLY A 30 -3.68 -15.44 -2.62
C GLY A 30 -3.58 -14.71 -3.97
N HIS A 31 -2.93 -13.55 -4.03
CA HIS A 31 -2.75 -12.75 -5.25
C HIS A 31 -1.30 -12.71 -5.78
N GLY A 32 -0.39 -13.46 -5.16
CA GLY A 32 1.04 -13.38 -5.46
C GLY A 32 1.64 -12.03 -5.03
N SER A 33 2.68 -11.59 -5.74
CA SER A 33 3.34 -10.31 -5.49
C SER A 33 3.51 -9.54 -6.78
N PHE A 34 3.16 -8.25 -6.78
CA PHE A 34 3.14 -7.43 -8.00
C PHE A 34 3.22 -5.94 -7.70
N TRP A 35 3.67 -5.16 -8.67
CA TRP A 35 3.58 -3.71 -8.64
C TRP A 35 2.20 -3.24 -9.10
N ALA A 36 1.66 -2.25 -8.42
CA ALA A 36 0.38 -1.65 -8.76
C ALA A 36 0.44 -0.13 -8.61
N MET A 37 -0.27 0.59 -9.48
CA MET A 37 -0.45 2.03 -9.38
C MET A 37 -1.66 2.32 -8.49
N VAL A 38 -1.50 3.23 -7.52
CA VAL A 38 -2.56 3.65 -6.62
C VAL A 38 -3.51 4.60 -7.34
N VAL A 39 -4.79 4.24 -7.37
CA VAL A 39 -5.89 5.09 -7.84
C VAL A 39 -6.41 5.95 -6.71
N THR A 40 -6.67 5.34 -5.55
CA THR A 40 -7.07 6.06 -4.33
C THR A 40 -6.55 5.32 -3.10
N ALA A 41 -6.17 6.08 -2.07
CA ALA A 41 -5.78 5.55 -0.77
C ALA A 41 -6.73 6.08 0.31
N THR A 42 -7.33 5.18 1.09
CA THR A 42 -8.25 5.53 2.18
C THR A 42 -7.74 4.93 3.49
N PRO A 43 -7.62 5.70 4.59
CA PRO A 43 -7.25 5.16 5.88
C PRO A 43 -8.20 4.04 6.32
N ALA A 44 -7.66 2.95 6.89
CA ALA A 44 -8.47 1.95 7.55
C ALA A 44 -8.71 2.32 9.03
N LEU A 45 -9.65 1.65 9.68
CA LEU A 45 -9.89 1.81 11.13
C LEU A 45 -8.74 1.27 12.00
N VAL A 46 -7.80 0.52 11.41
CA VAL A 46 -6.65 -0.05 12.10
C VAL A 46 -5.41 0.79 11.81
N GLN A 47 -4.73 1.23 12.87
CA GLN A 47 -3.49 2.01 12.74
C GLN A 47 -2.44 1.25 11.91
N GLY A 48 -1.80 1.96 10.97
CA GLY A 48 -0.81 1.38 10.07
C GLY A 48 -1.41 0.51 8.96
N ALA A 49 -2.69 0.67 8.65
CA ALA A 49 -3.35 -0.01 7.54
C ALA A 49 -4.19 0.95 6.70
N MET A 50 -4.38 0.60 5.42
CA MET A 50 -5.16 1.39 4.46
C MET A 50 -5.96 0.48 3.52
N TYR A 51 -7.03 1.01 2.95
CA TYR A 51 -7.67 0.46 1.76
C TYR A 51 -7.10 1.16 0.53
N LEU A 52 -6.48 0.40 -0.37
CA LEU A 52 -5.95 0.91 -1.64
C LEU A 52 -6.80 0.40 -2.79
N ARG A 53 -7.27 1.31 -3.63
CA ARG A 53 -7.75 0.98 -4.98
C ARG A 53 -6.57 1.10 -5.91
N VAL A 54 -6.26 0.05 -6.64
CA VAL A 54 -5.05 -0.04 -7.46
C VAL A 54 -5.33 -0.65 -8.82
N VAL A 55 -4.45 -0.36 -9.78
CA VAL A 55 -4.37 -1.06 -11.07
C VAL A 55 -3.01 -1.76 -11.12
N PRO A 56 -2.93 -3.09 -11.33
CA PRO A 56 -1.65 -3.77 -11.55
C PRO A 56 -0.88 -3.10 -12.70
N VAL A 57 0.43 -2.90 -12.54
CA VAL A 57 1.23 -2.19 -13.55
C VAL A 57 1.21 -2.91 -14.90
N ASP A 58 1.17 -4.24 -14.88
CA ASP A 58 1.10 -5.07 -16.08
C ASP A 58 -0.22 -4.92 -16.86
N ASP A 59 -1.27 -4.40 -16.21
CA ASP A 59 -2.59 -4.14 -16.83
C ASP A 59 -2.67 -2.71 -17.41
N ILE A 60 -1.66 -1.85 -17.17
CA ILE A 60 -1.65 -0.46 -17.64
C ILE A 60 -1.37 -0.42 -19.16
N GLY A 61 -2.30 0.14 -19.93
CA GLY A 61 -2.23 0.22 -21.39
C GLY A 61 -3.09 -0.80 -22.12
N GLY A 62 -3.70 -1.74 -21.39
CA GLY A 62 -4.72 -2.67 -21.88
C GLY A 62 -6.12 -2.29 -21.40
N ASP A 63 -6.84 -3.27 -20.84
CA ASP A 63 -8.13 -3.09 -20.16
C ASP A 63 -7.94 -3.11 -18.63
N PRO A 64 -7.68 -1.95 -17.99
CA PRO A 64 -7.27 -1.90 -16.61
C PRO A 64 -8.41 -2.28 -15.66
N THR A 65 -8.22 -3.36 -14.90
CA THR A 65 -9.16 -3.74 -13.82
C THR A 65 -8.72 -3.12 -12.50
N VAL A 66 -9.52 -2.19 -11.97
CA VAL A 66 -9.29 -1.61 -10.64
C VAL A 66 -9.66 -2.63 -9.56
N ARG A 67 -8.70 -2.95 -8.68
CA ARG A 67 -8.88 -3.86 -7.55
C ARG A 67 -8.73 -3.12 -6.23
N THR A 68 -9.39 -3.60 -5.18
CA THR A 68 -9.30 -3.00 -3.84
C THR A 68 -8.65 -3.97 -2.88
N PHE A 69 -7.65 -3.51 -2.14
CA PHE A 69 -6.96 -4.32 -1.14
C PHE A 69 -6.89 -3.58 0.21
N TYR A 70 -7.14 -4.33 1.28
CA TYR A 70 -6.71 -3.94 2.62
C TYR A 70 -5.23 -4.27 2.76
N VAL A 71 -4.41 -3.28 3.13
CA VAL A 71 -2.95 -3.44 3.24
C VAL A 71 -2.42 -2.95 4.58
N ARG A 72 -1.38 -3.62 5.07
CA ARG A 72 -0.56 -3.20 6.20
C ARG A 72 0.63 -2.39 5.69
N LEU A 73 0.77 -1.15 6.15
CA LEU A 73 1.84 -0.24 5.73
C LEU A 73 3.24 -0.74 6.09
N ALA A 74 3.35 -1.55 7.16
CA ALA A 74 4.63 -2.11 7.60
C ALA A 74 5.27 -3.08 6.59
N GLY A 75 4.47 -3.69 5.71
CA GLY A 75 4.95 -4.61 4.67
C GLY A 75 4.75 -4.08 3.25
N LEU A 76 4.39 -2.81 3.10
CA LEU A 76 4.10 -2.20 1.83
C LEU A 76 5.29 -1.36 1.35
N LEU A 77 5.90 -1.77 0.24
CA LEU A 77 6.88 -0.91 -0.43
C LEU A 77 6.13 0.12 -1.26
N THR A 78 6.48 1.39 -1.09
CA THR A 78 5.89 2.52 -1.83
C THR A 78 6.99 3.23 -2.59
N ARG A 79 6.73 3.52 -3.86
CA ARG A 79 7.55 4.38 -4.72
C ARG A 79 6.73 5.62 -5.04
N SER A 80 7.15 6.76 -4.52
CA SER A 80 6.54 8.03 -4.87
C SER A 80 6.99 8.44 -6.26
N LEU A 81 6.02 8.77 -7.11
CA LEU A 81 6.23 9.28 -8.46
C LEU A 81 5.84 10.76 -8.42
N SER A 82 6.74 11.56 -7.85
CA SER A 82 6.67 13.03 -7.86
C SER A 82 6.96 13.60 -9.23
#